data_AF-A0A2E7CNB6-F1
#
_entry.id   AF-A0A2E7CNB6-F1
#
_cell.length_a   1.000
_cell.length_b   1.000
_cell.length_c   1.000
_cell.angle_alpha   90.00
_cell.angle_beta   90.00
_cell.angle_gamma   90.00
#
_symmetry.space_group_name_H-M   'P 1'
#
loop_
_entity.id
_entity.type
_entity.pdbx_description
1 polymer ?
#
loop_
_entity_poly.entity_id
_entity_poly.type
_entity_poly.pdbx_seq_one_letter_code
_entity_poly.pdbx_strand_id
1 'polypeptide(L)'
;MKSFRMLAICAALFNFLGVIPLLGLNGVYRPRRYEEWLLSIAQEPFANSMGGALFTIGVGAFFILGVLFVLNDRFWQGICLATGAALNGLTTLFPFVIAYMLPSQQGAEVLLALALLADSMYNALLGACMMIEGVLLRKLGERGLGTAGIVIGIMTVPICLQALYERAALWLGVAGPAWIIWWLFWSFKGYNIKNQEG
;
A
#
# COMPACT_ATOMS: atom_id res chain seq x y z
N MET A 1 -15.90 -4.36 16.00
CA MET A 1 -14.70 -5.18 16.32
C MET A 1 -14.28 -6.11 15.17
N LYS A 2 -15.16 -6.97 14.63
CA LYS A 2 -14.78 -7.91 13.55
C LYS A 2 -14.36 -7.22 12.25
N SER A 3 -15.01 -6.11 11.89
CA SER A 3 -14.77 -5.40 10.61
C SER A 3 -13.35 -4.83 10.47
N PHE A 4 -12.81 -4.15 11.49
CA PHE A 4 -11.45 -3.59 11.47
C PHE A 4 -10.39 -4.66 11.23
N ARG A 5 -10.51 -5.78 11.95
CA ARG A 5 -9.59 -6.90 11.84
C ARG A 5 -9.63 -7.52 10.45
N MET A 6 -10.83 -7.83 9.96
CA MET A 6 -11.01 -8.43 8.63
C MET A 6 -10.47 -7.52 7.54
N LEU A 7 -10.68 -6.20 7.63
CA LEU A 7 -10.16 -5.24 6.66
C LEU A 7 -8.63 -5.15 6.69
N ALA A 8 -8.01 -5.08 7.87
CA ALA A 8 -6.55 -5.07 7.98
C ALA A 8 -5.91 -6.37 7.47
N ILE A 9 -6.50 -7.53 7.78
CA ILE A 9 -6.05 -8.83 7.26
C ILE A 9 -6.21 -8.89 5.75
N CYS A 10 -7.37 -8.49 5.22
CA CYS A 10 -7.63 -8.44 3.79
C CYS A 10 -6.63 -7.53 3.09
N ALA A 11 -6.42 -6.32 3.60
CA ALA A 11 -5.46 -5.37 3.06
C ALA A 11 -4.04 -5.95 3.02
N ALA A 12 -3.55 -6.49 4.13
CA ALA A 12 -2.22 -7.08 4.23
C ALA A 12 -2.05 -8.29 3.29
N LEU A 13 -3.03 -9.21 3.29
CA LEU A 13 -3.00 -10.43 2.49
C LEU A 13 -3.02 -10.11 0.99
N PHE A 14 -3.93 -9.27 0.53
CA PHE A 14 -4.08 -9.00 -0.90
C PHE A 14 -2.94 -8.13 -1.46
N ASN A 15 -2.36 -7.22 -0.66
CA ASN A 15 -1.12 -6.55 -1.07
C ASN A 15 0.06 -7.53 -1.13
N PHE A 16 0.17 -8.48 -0.19
CA PHE A 16 1.20 -9.53 -0.25
C PHE A 16 1.03 -10.41 -1.49
N LEU A 17 -0.19 -10.91 -1.72
CA LEU A 17 -0.49 -11.77 -2.85
C LEU A 17 -0.33 -11.04 -4.19
N GLY A 18 -0.58 -9.72 -4.26
CA GLY A 18 -0.38 -8.93 -5.46
C GLY A 18 1.07 -8.84 -5.93
N VAL A 19 2.03 -9.02 -5.01
CA VAL A 19 3.46 -9.07 -5.37
C VAL A 19 3.82 -10.40 -6.05
N ILE A 20 3.19 -11.51 -5.66
CA ILE A 20 3.60 -12.87 -6.07
C ILE A 20 3.63 -13.02 -7.61
N PRO A 21 2.58 -12.64 -8.37
CA PRO A 21 2.60 -12.71 -9.83
C PRO A 21 3.68 -11.84 -10.48
N LEU A 22 4.16 -10.80 -9.79
CA LEU A 22 5.10 -9.82 -10.34
C LEU A 22 6.56 -10.13 -10.00
N LEU A 23 6.81 -11.15 -9.18
CA LEU A 23 8.16 -11.54 -8.77
C LEU A 23 8.98 -11.96 -9.99
N GLY A 24 10.15 -11.33 -10.16
CA GLY A 24 11.08 -11.64 -11.24
C GLY A 24 10.74 -10.98 -12.58
N LEU A 25 9.65 -10.22 -12.68
CA LEU A 25 9.35 -9.43 -13.89
C LEU A 25 10.21 -8.17 -13.94
N ASN A 26 10.78 -7.89 -15.11
CA ASN A 26 11.68 -6.76 -15.33
C ASN A 26 10.92 -5.43 -15.37
N GLY A 27 11.55 -4.36 -14.87
CA GLY A 27 11.01 -3.00 -14.94
C GLY A 27 9.78 -2.68 -14.08
N VAL A 28 9.06 -3.68 -13.55
CA VAL A 28 7.81 -3.48 -12.79
C VAL A 28 8.06 -2.61 -11.55
N TYR A 29 7.30 -1.51 -11.43
CA TYR A 29 7.45 -0.49 -10.38
C TYR A 29 8.86 0.12 -10.27
N ARG A 30 9.61 0.21 -11.39
CA ARG A 30 10.92 0.87 -11.42
C ARG A 30 10.86 2.20 -12.17
N PRO A 31 11.30 3.31 -11.57
CA PRO A 31 11.36 4.58 -12.28
C PRO A 31 12.31 4.48 -13.46
N ARG A 32 11.97 5.13 -14.59
CA ARG A 32 12.77 5.19 -15.82
C ARG A 32 12.98 3.85 -16.55
N ARG A 33 12.32 2.78 -16.12
CA ARG A 33 12.33 1.45 -16.79
C ARG A 33 10.94 1.12 -17.33
N TYR A 34 10.21 2.14 -17.79
CA TYR A 34 8.85 1.99 -18.30
C TYR A 34 8.80 1.11 -19.55
N GLU A 35 9.80 1.19 -20.43
CA GLU A 35 9.90 0.31 -21.60
C GLU A 35 10.01 -1.17 -21.18
N GLU A 36 10.83 -1.48 -20.18
CA GLU A 36 10.94 -2.84 -19.63
C GLU A 36 9.62 -3.29 -18.99
N TRP A 37 8.94 -2.39 -18.28
CA TRP A 37 7.65 -2.70 -17.67
C TRP A 37 6.58 -2.94 -18.74
N LEU A 38 6.51 -2.10 -19.79
CA LEU A 38 5.61 -2.31 -20.92
C LEU A 38 5.87 -3.64 -21.62
N LEU A 39 7.14 -3.98 -21.84
CA LEU A 39 7.52 -5.27 -22.41
C LEU A 39 7.06 -6.43 -21.51
N SER A 40 7.21 -6.30 -20.19
CA SER A 40 6.72 -7.31 -19.24
C SER A 40 5.19 -7.45 -19.27
N ILE A 41 4.45 -6.37 -19.47
CA ILE A 41 2.98 -6.40 -19.60
C ILE A 41 2.58 -7.10 -20.90
N ALA A 42 3.31 -6.87 -22.00
CA ALA A 42 3.06 -7.53 -23.27
C ALA A 42 3.38 -9.03 -23.23
N GLN A 43 4.43 -9.42 -22.53
CA GLN A 43 4.86 -10.82 -22.38
C GLN A 43 4.02 -11.60 -21.37
N GLU A 44 3.67 -10.96 -20.25
CA GLU A 44 2.98 -11.58 -19.11
C GLU A 44 1.74 -10.76 -18.68
N PRO A 45 0.73 -10.60 -19.57
CA PRO A 45 -0.43 -9.74 -19.33
C PRO A 45 -1.30 -10.24 -18.18
N PHE A 46 -1.42 -11.56 -18.03
CA PHE A 46 -2.17 -12.17 -16.93
C PHE A 46 -1.53 -11.89 -15.57
N ALA A 47 -0.20 -12.01 -15.46
CA ALA A 47 0.52 -11.76 -14.22
C ALA A 47 0.36 -10.30 -13.76
N ASN A 48 0.55 -9.35 -14.68
CA ASN A 48 0.38 -7.91 -14.42
C ASN A 48 -1.06 -7.56 -14.03
N SER A 49 -2.04 -8.16 -14.70
CA SER A 49 -3.47 -7.95 -14.41
C SER A 49 -3.89 -8.55 -13.07
N MET A 50 -3.44 -9.77 -12.77
CA MET A 50 -3.70 -10.45 -11.50
C MET A 50 -3.06 -9.69 -10.34
N GLY A 51 -1.80 -9.27 -10.48
CA GLY A 51 -1.13 -8.43 -9.50
C GLY A 51 -1.90 -7.14 -9.24
N GLY A 52 -2.27 -6.42 -10.31
CA GLY A 52 -3.08 -5.21 -10.24
C GLY A 52 -4.41 -5.41 -9.51
N ALA A 53 -5.18 -6.43 -9.87
CA ALA A 53 -6.47 -6.75 -9.24
C ALA A 53 -6.34 -7.09 -7.74
N LEU A 54 -5.34 -7.88 -7.37
CA LEU A 54 -5.06 -8.20 -5.97
C LEU A 54 -4.67 -6.93 -5.19
N PHE A 55 -3.82 -6.07 -5.74
CA PHE A 55 -3.52 -4.77 -5.13
C PHE A 55 -4.78 -3.91 -4.99
N THR A 56 -5.65 -3.83 -6.00
CA THR A 56 -6.92 -3.09 -5.93
C THR A 56 -7.78 -3.55 -4.75
N ILE A 57 -7.91 -4.86 -4.53
CA ILE A 57 -8.66 -5.40 -3.38
C ILE A 57 -7.99 -5.00 -2.07
N GLY A 58 -6.65 -5.13 -2.00
CA GLY A 58 -5.89 -4.80 -0.80
C GLY A 58 -5.98 -3.32 -0.42
N VAL A 59 -5.76 -2.41 -1.37
CA VAL A 59 -5.89 -0.96 -1.14
C VAL A 59 -7.34 -0.56 -0.91
N GLY A 60 -8.31 -1.20 -1.56
CA GLY A 60 -9.74 -1.00 -1.28
C GLY A 60 -10.10 -1.33 0.18
N ALA A 61 -9.54 -2.41 0.73
CA ALA A 61 -9.71 -2.74 2.15
C ALA A 61 -9.07 -1.68 3.08
N PHE A 62 -7.89 -1.16 2.73
CA PHE A 62 -7.29 -0.04 3.48
C PHE A 62 -8.07 1.26 3.36
N PHE A 63 -8.66 1.57 2.21
CA PHE A 63 -9.52 2.73 2.05
C PHE A 63 -10.70 2.67 3.02
N ILE A 64 -11.42 1.55 3.05
CA ILE A 64 -12.54 1.35 3.97
C ILE A 64 -12.07 1.41 5.42
N LEU A 65 -10.92 0.80 5.74
CA LEU A 65 -10.33 0.88 7.09
C LEU A 65 -10.02 2.32 7.50
N GLY A 66 -9.46 3.13 6.60
CA GLY A 66 -9.18 4.55 6.81
C GLY A 66 -10.46 5.35 7.06
N VAL A 67 -11.51 5.12 6.28
CA VAL A 67 -12.84 5.72 6.51
C VAL A 67 -13.38 5.33 7.89
N LEU A 68 -13.26 4.06 8.28
CA LEU A 68 -13.69 3.62 9.61
C LEU A 68 -12.88 4.27 10.74
N PHE A 69 -11.60 4.56 10.55
CA PHE A 69 -10.84 5.36 11.51
C PHE A 69 -11.40 6.78 11.63
N VAL A 70 -11.68 7.45 10.51
CA VAL A 70 -12.30 8.79 10.53
C VAL A 70 -13.61 8.78 11.31
N LEU A 71 -14.47 7.78 11.08
CA LEU A 71 -15.76 7.62 11.76
C LEU A 71 -15.65 7.20 13.24
N ASN A 72 -14.44 6.87 13.72
CA ASN A 72 -14.18 6.48 15.11
C ASN A 72 -13.17 7.42 15.78
N ASP A 73 -13.23 8.72 15.46
CA ASP A 73 -12.45 9.79 16.10
C ASP A 73 -10.93 9.65 15.91
N ARG A 74 -10.52 8.87 14.92
CA ARG A 74 -9.13 8.61 14.53
C ARG A 74 -8.81 9.31 13.21
N PHE A 75 -9.11 10.61 13.18
CA PHE A 75 -9.19 11.41 11.96
C PHE A 75 -7.88 11.40 11.14
N TRP A 76 -6.76 11.78 11.74
CA TRP A 76 -5.51 11.97 10.98
C TRP A 76 -4.98 10.68 10.38
N GLN A 77 -4.93 9.59 11.15
CA GLN A 77 -4.53 8.29 10.62
C GLN A 77 -5.53 7.75 9.57
N GLY A 78 -6.83 8.04 9.75
CA GLY A 78 -7.87 7.66 8.81
C GLY A 78 -7.75 8.37 7.47
N ILE A 79 -7.52 9.69 7.47
CA ILE A 79 -7.31 10.49 6.26
C ILE A 79 -6.03 10.04 5.55
N CYS A 80 -4.91 9.89 6.25
CA CYS A 80 -3.68 9.39 5.63
C CYS A 80 -3.91 8.05 4.93
N LEU A 81 -4.51 7.08 5.62
CA LEU A 81 -4.73 5.75 5.05
C LEU A 81 -5.72 5.78 3.88
N ALA A 82 -6.85 6.47 4.04
CA ALA A 82 -7.89 6.52 3.01
C ALA A 82 -7.42 7.26 1.77
N THR A 83 -6.79 8.44 1.91
CA THR A 83 -6.30 9.21 0.76
C THR A 83 -5.21 8.47 0.01
N GLY A 84 -4.24 7.88 0.71
CA GLY A 84 -3.19 7.08 0.06
C GLY A 84 -3.77 5.88 -0.70
N ALA A 85 -4.67 5.15 -0.05
CA ALA A 85 -5.31 3.98 -0.64
C ALA A 85 -6.20 4.35 -1.84
N ALA A 86 -6.93 5.46 -1.78
CA ALA A 86 -7.74 5.94 -2.90
C ALA A 86 -6.88 6.31 -4.11
N LEU A 87 -5.80 7.06 -3.90
CA LEU A 87 -4.87 7.43 -4.97
C LEU A 87 -4.27 6.20 -5.65
N ASN A 88 -3.76 5.24 -4.86
CA ASN A 88 -3.20 4.01 -5.42
C ASN A 88 -4.27 3.19 -6.15
N GLY A 89 -5.42 2.99 -5.51
CA GLY A 89 -6.53 2.20 -6.04
C GLY A 89 -6.99 2.63 -7.44
N LEU A 90 -7.00 3.93 -7.72
CA LEU A 90 -7.34 4.47 -9.05
C LEU A 90 -6.38 4.01 -10.16
N THR A 91 -5.17 3.61 -9.82
CA THR A 91 -4.09 3.34 -10.78
C THR A 91 -3.60 1.89 -10.79
N THR A 92 -3.91 1.10 -9.75
CA THR A 92 -3.54 -0.33 -9.65
C THR A 92 -4.00 -1.18 -10.85
N LEU A 93 -5.06 -0.78 -11.55
CA LEU A 93 -5.56 -1.46 -12.75
C LEU A 93 -5.00 -0.93 -14.07
N PHE A 94 -4.11 0.06 -14.06
CA PHE A 94 -3.51 0.57 -15.30
C PHE A 94 -2.72 -0.49 -16.09
N PRO A 95 -1.98 -1.44 -15.48
CA PRO A 95 -1.38 -2.54 -16.23
C PRO A 95 -2.41 -3.38 -16.99
N PHE A 96 -3.61 -3.58 -16.43
CA PHE A 96 -4.72 -4.25 -17.14
C PHE A 96 -5.22 -3.41 -18.32
N VAL A 97 -5.40 -2.10 -18.14
CA VAL A 97 -5.78 -1.19 -19.23
C VAL A 97 -4.75 -1.25 -20.37
N ILE A 98 -3.46 -1.22 -20.04
CA ILE A 98 -2.38 -1.29 -21.04
C ILE A 98 -2.39 -2.64 -21.76
N ALA A 99 -2.56 -3.75 -21.02
CA ALA A 99 -2.57 -5.09 -21.58
C ALA A 99 -3.71 -5.32 -22.60
N TYR A 100 -4.88 -4.71 -22.38
CA TYR A 100 -6.09 -5.05 -23.15
C TYR A 100 -6.70 -3.93 -23.99
N MET A 101 -6.39 -2.66 -23.70
CA MET A 101 -6.90 -1.51 -24.48
C MET A 101 -5.90 -0.97 -25.49
N LEU A 102 -4.67 -1.49 -25.50
CA LEU A 102 -3.62 -1.16 -26.48
C LEU A 102 -3.45 0.35 -26.71
N PRO A 103 -3.24 1.16 -25.66
CA PRO A 103 -2.95 2.58 -25.84
C PRO A 103 -1.67 2.76 -26.67
N SER A 104 -1.49 3.95 -27.27
CA SER A 104 -0.19 4.32 -27.85
C SER A 104 0.93 4.15 -26.82
N GLN A 105 2.15 3.88 -27.26
CA GLN A 105 3.29 3.69 -26.34
C GLN A 105 3.43 4.87 -25.36
N GLN A 106 3.36 6.11 -25.87
CA GLN A 106 3.41 7.31 -25.04
C GLN A 106 2.26 7.36 -24.01
N GLY A 107 1.04 6.96 -24.39
CA GLY A 107 -0.09 6.89 -23.46
C GLY A 107 0.13 5.84 -22.37
N ALA A 108 0.68 4.69 -22.73
CA ALA A 108 1.00 3.61 -21.79
C ALA A 108 2.07 4.04 -20.77
N GLU A 109 3.14 4.71 -21.21
CA GLU A 109 4.18 5.25 -20.33
C GLU A 109 3.62 6.29 -19.34
N VAL A 110 2.72 7.17 -19.78
CA VAL A 110 2.05 8.13 -18.90
C VAL A 110 1.22 7.42 -17.84
N LEU A 111 0.46 6.38 -18.21
CA LEU A 111 -0.29 5.58 -17.26
C LEU A 111 0.64 4.92 -16.23
N LEU A 112 1.74 4.29 -16.65
CA LEU A 112 2.70 3.67 -15.73
C LEU A 112 3.39 4.70 -14.81
N ALA A 113 3.72 5.88 -15.32
CA ALA A 113 4.28 6.97 -14.51
C ALA A 113 3.28 7.46 -13.45
N LEU A 114 2.00 7.57 -13.80
CA LEU A 114 0.93 7.92 -12.85
C LEU A 114 0.73 6.81 -11.81
N ALA A 115 0.77 5.54 -12.20
CA ALA A 115 0.69 4.42 -11.28
C ALA A 115 1.86 4.43 -10.27
N LEU A 116 3.09 4.66 -10.74
CA LEU A 116 4.25 4.74 -9.87
C LEU A 116 4.19 5.95 -8.93
N LEU A 117 3.71 7.10 -9.40
CA LEU A 117 3.50 8.28 -8.58
C LEU A 117 2.45 8.04 -7.49
N ALA A 118 1.31 7.45 -7.85
CA ALA A 118 0.25 7.13 -6.91
C ALA A 118 0.71 6.12 -5.84
N ASP A 119 1.44 5.08 -6.24
CA ASP A 119 2.03 4.12 -5.30
C ASP A 119 3.07 4.78 -4.37
N SER A 120 3.86 5.71 -4.90
CA SER A 120 4.81 6.52 -4.11
C SER A 120 4.09 7.35 -3.04
N MET A 121 3.01 8.03 -3.42
CA MET A 121 2.20 8.83 -2.48
C MET A 121 1.51 7.95 -1.43
N TYR A 122 1.03 6.77 -1.85
CA TYR A 122 0.46 5.79 -0.94
C TYR A 122 1.45 5.35 0.12
N ASN A 123 2.68 5.01 -0.24
CA ASN A 123 3.71 4.63 0.73
C ASN A 123 4.03 5.77 1.72
N ALA A 124 4.09 7.02 1.27
CA ALA A 124 4.26 8.17 2.15
C ALA A 124 3.13 8.26 3.20
N LEU A 125 1.89 8.18 2.73
CA LEU A 125 0.70 8.33 3.56
C LEU A 125 0.45 7.11 4.46
N LEU A 126 0.77 5.91 4.00
CA LEU A 126 0.77 4.68 4.80
C LEU A 126 1.79 4.80 5.93
N GLY A 127 3.01 5.24 5.63
CA GLY A 127 4.06 5.47 6.63
C GLY A 127 3.62 6.49 7.69
N ALA A 128 3.02 7.61 7.26
CA ALA A 128 2.45 8.61 8.17
C ALA A 128 1.33 8.04 9.05
N CYS A 129 0.39 7.28 8.46
CA CYS A 129 -0.67 6.59 9.19
C CYS A 129 -0.10 5.68 10.28
N MET A 130 0.89 4.85 9.96
CA MET A 130 1.53 3.93 10.91
C MET A 130 2.26 4.66 12.03
N MET A 131 2.91 5.79 11.76
CA MET A 131 3.55 6.61 12.80
C MET A 131 2.52 7.20 13.77
N ILE A 132 1.45 7.80 13.25
CA ILE A 132 0.37 8.37 14.07
C ILE A 132 -0.27 7.29 14.92
N GLU A 133 -0.57 6.15 14.30
CA GLU A 133 -1.16 5.00 15.00
C GLU A 133 -0.22 4.40 16.03
N GLY A 134 1.08 4.34 15.73
CA GLY A 134 2.08 3.87 16.68
C GLY A 134 2.18 4.77 17.91
N VAL A 135 2.09 6.10 17.74
CA VAL A 135 2.01 7.04 18.87
C VAL A 135 0.75 6.79 19.71
N LEU A 136 -0.40 6.57 19.07
CA LEU A 136 -1.66 6.27 19.77
C LEU A 136 -1.54 4.97 20.59
N LEU A 137 -1.06 3.89 19.98
CA LEU A 137 -0.88 2.58 20.66
C LEU A 137 0.06 2.68 21.86
N ARG A 138 1.14 3.49 21.76
CA ARG A 138 2.03 3.74 22.89
C ARG A 138 1.33 4.42 24.05
N LYS A 139 0.47 5.41 23.77
CA LYS A 139 -0.34 6.10 24.79
C LYS A 139 -1.32 5.15 25.48
N LEU A 140 -1.75 4.11 24.78
CA LEU A 140 -2.73 3.12 25.23
C LEU A 140 -2.07 1.87 25.85
N GLY A 141 -0.78 1.92 26.16
CA GLY A 141 -0.05 0.84 26.85
C GLY A 141 0.59 -0.22 25.94
N GLU A 142 0.23 -0.27 24.65
CA GLU A 142 0.79 -1.20 23.65
C GLU A 142 2.15 -0.71 23.11
N ARG A 143 3.11 -0.52 24.02
CA ARG A 143 4.39 0.16 23.72
C ARG A 143 5.21 -0.53 22.63
N GLY A 144 5.29 -1.86 22.64
CA GLY A 144 6.08 -2.63 21.67
C GLY A 144 5.51 -2.50 20.25
N LEU A 145 4.21 -2.76 20.09
CA LEU A 145 3.51 -2.62 18.80
C LEU A 145 3.54 -1.17 18.30
N GLY A 146 3.36 -0.21 19.20
CA GLY A 146 3.39 1.21 18.84
C GLY A 146 4.77 1.70 18.40
N THR A 147 5.85 1.31 19.09
CA THR A 147 7.23 1.61 18.66
C THR A 147 7.54 0.96 17.31
N ALA A 148 7.15 -0.29 17.11
CA ALA A 148 7.31 -0.96 15.81
C ALA A 148 6.59 -0.21 14.68
N GLY A 149 5.36 0.28 14.93
CA GLY A 149 4.60 1.05 13.96
C GLY A 149 5.28 2.36 13.55
N ILE A 150 5.87 3.07 14.52
CA ILE A 150 6.65 4.30 14.26
C ILE A 150 7.90 3.98 13.42
N VAL A 151 8.69 2.97 13.82
CA VAL A 151 9.93 2.63 13.11
C VAL A 151 9.64 2.19 11.68
N ILE A 152 8.65 1.30 11.49
CA ILE A 152 8.28 0.83 10.16
C ILE A 152 7.70 1.99 9.35
N GLY A 153 6.89 2.87 9.96
CA GLY A 153 6.38 4.07 9.30
C GLY A 153 7.50 4.98 8.78
N ILE A 154 8.54 5.24 9.60
CA ILE A 154 9.74 5.99 9.20
C ILE A 154 10.47 5.28 8.04
N MET A 155 10.54 3.95 8.06
CA MET A 155 11.15 3.19 6.96
C MET A 155 10.32 3.24 5.67
N THR A 156 9.00 3.31 5.76
CA THR A 156 8.10 3.32 4.60
C THR A 156 8.05 4.68 3.90
N VAL A 157 8.10 5.80 4.64
CA VAL A 157 7.98 7.15 4.04
C VAL A 157 8.97 7.41 2.90
N PRO A 158 10.27 7.09 3.01
CA PRO A 158 11.25 7.31 1.93
C PRO A 158 10.94 6.60 0.61
N ILE A 159 10.09 5.57 0.61
CA ILE A 159 9.65 4.88 -0.62
C ILE A 159 8.87 5.84 -1.52
N CYS A 160 8.34 6.96 -1.01
CA CYS A 160 7.73 8.00 -1.85
C CYS A 160 8.68 8.58 -2.91
N LEU A 161 9.98 8.41 -2.72
CA LEU A 161 11.00 8.80 -3.68
C LEU A 161 11.16 7.79 -4.82
N GLN A 162 10.45 6.66 -4.82
CA GLN A 162 10.55 5.62 -5.85
C GLN A 162 10.07 6.08 -7.23
N ALA A 163 9.22 7.10 -7.32
CA ALA A 163 8.89 7.75 -8.60
C ALA A 163 10.11 8.42 -9.25
N LEU A 164 11.17 8.70 -8.48
CA LEU A 164 12.36 9.43 -8.92
C LEU A 164 13.63 8.57 -8.89
N TYR A 165 13.77 7.69 -7.89
CA TYR A 165 15.00 6.96 -7.60
C TYR A 165 14.76 5.46 -7.43
N GLU A 166 15.44 4.65 -8.24
CA GLU A 166 15.33 3.18 -8.20
C GLU A 166 15.72 2.57 -6.85
N ARG A 167 16.65 3.21 -6.14
CA ARG A 167 17.07 2.78 -4.79
C ARG A 167 15.94 2.85 -3.77
N ALA A 168 15.03 3.81 -3.90
CA ALA A 168 13.85 3.89 -3.03
C ALA A 168 12.87 2.74 -3.31
N ALA A 169 12.72 2.32 -4.57
CA ALA A 169 11.93 1.14 -4.93
C ALA A 169 12.53 -0.16 -4.37
N LEU A 170 13.87 -0.28 -4.28
CA LEU A 170 14.51 -1.44 -3.63
C LEU A 170 14.17 -1.54 -2.14
N TRP A 171 13.96 -0.40 -1.48
CA TRP A 171 13.62 -0.35 -0.07
C TRP A 171 12.26 -0.98 0.25
N LEU A 172 11.34 -0.99 -0.73
CA LEU A 172 10.05 -1.66 -0.63
C LEU A 172 10.20 -3.18 -0.36
N GLY A 173 11.28 -3.81 -0.83
CA GLY A 173 11.57 -5.22 -0.55
C GLY A 173 11.79 -5.53 0.94
N VAL A 174 12.14 -4.52 1.74
CA VAL A 174 12.32 -4.65 3.20
C VAL A 174 11.12 -4.06 3.96
N ALA A 175 10.75 -2.84 3.63
CA ALA A 175 9.65 -2.13 4.31
C ALA A 175 8.28 -2.76 4.02
N GLY A 176 8.07 -3.30 2.81
CA GLY A 176 6.85 -3.98 2.39
C GLY A 176 6.45 -5.12 3.32
N PRO A 177 7.27 -6.17 3.45
CA PRO A 177 7.03 -7.26 4.39
C PRO A 177 6.85 -6.78 5.83
N ALA A 178 7.63 -5.79 6.27
CA ALA A 178 7.57 -5.26 7.63
C ALA A 178 6.20 -4.65 7.95
N TRP A 179 5.67 -3.78 7.08
CA TRP A 179 4.36 -3.17 7.35
C TRP A 179 3.22 -4.18 7.22
N ILE A 180 3.31 -5.16 6.31
CA ILE A 180 2.32 -6.24 6.17
C ILE A 180 2.21 -7.00 7.50
N ILE A 181 3.35 -7.44 8.03
CA ILE A 181 3.42 -8.13 9.32
C ILE A 181 2.85 -7.27 10.44
N TRP A 182 3.21 -5.98 10.48
CA TRP A 182 2.72 -5.07 11.51
C TRP A 182 1.19 -4.91 11.46
N TRP A 183 0.58 -4.71 10.27
CA TRP A 183 -0.87 -4.58 10.13
C TRP A 183 -1.60 -5.87 10.53
N LEU A 184 -1.01 -7.04 10.24
CA LEU A 184 -1.53 -8.32 10.72
C LEU A 184 -1.52 -8.37 12.26
N PHE A 185 -0.40 -8.08 12.92
CA PHE A 185 -0.34 -8.06 14.39
C PHE A 185 -1.27 -7.01 15.00
N TRP A 186 -1.31 -5.81 14.41
CA TRP A 186 -2.20 -4.73 14.81
C TRP A 186 -3.67 -5.17 14.74
N SER A 187 -4.07 -5.93 13.72
CA SER A 187 -5.45 -6.41 13.56
C SER A 187 -5.96 -7.26 14.74
N PHE A 188 -5.05 -7.94 15.45
CA PHE A 188 -5.37 -8.78 16.61
C PHE A 188 -5.26 -8.04 17.95
N LYS A 189 -4.40 -7.02 18.04
CA LYS A 189 -4.03 -6.35 19.30
C LYS A 189 -4.55 -4.92 19.43
N GLY A 190 -4.53 -4.15 18.35
CA GLY A 190 -4.65 -2.69 18.35
C GLY A 190 -6.07 -2.12 18.47
N TYR A 191 -7.09 -2.90 18.87
CA TYR A 191 -8.49 -2.44 18.85
C TYR A 191 -9.31 -2.71 20.13
N ASN A 192 -8.69 -3.06 21.27
CA ASN A 192 -9.42 -3.19 22.55
C ASN A 192 -9.75 -1.84 23.24
N ILE A 193 -9.71 -0.72 22.50
CA ILE A 193 -9.50 0.61 23.07
C ILE A 193 -10.80 1.37 23.42
N LYS A 194 -11.98 0.92 22.97
CA LYS A 194 -13.26 1.56 23.35
C LYS A 194 -13.91 1.00 24.64
N ASN A 195 -13.35 -0.04 25.24
CA ASN A 195 -13.92 -0.65 26.46
C ASN A 195 -13.13 -0.31 27.74
N GLN A 196 -12.17 0.62 27.69
CA GLN A 196 -11.36 1.00 28.86
C GLN A 196 -11.71 2.40 29.42
N GLU A 197 -12.69 3.09 28.84
CA GLU A 197 -13.25 4.34 29.37
C GLU A 197 -14.65 4.14 30.00
N GLY A 198 -14.96 2.90 30.40
CA GLY A 198 -16.14 2.57 31.21
C GLY A 198 -15.83 2.70 32.70
#